data_AF-A0A945E1R6-F1
#
_entry.id   AF-A0A945E1R6-F1
#
_cell.length_a   1.000
_cell.length_b   1.000
_cell.length_c   1.000
_cell.angle_alpha   90.00
_cell.angle_beta   90.00
_cell.angle_gamma   90.00
#
_symmetry.space_group_name_H-M   'P 1'
#
loop_
_entity.id
_entity.type
_entity.pdbx_description
1 polymer ?
#
loop_
_entity_poly.entity_id
_entity_poly.type
_entity_poly.pdbx_seq_one_letter_code
_entity_poly.pdbx_strand_id
1 'polypeptide(L)'
;MKKSLKQESLTKLGRIIPYKKELNKITGSIGGSIFLKQLMYWDEKNNGKFYKFLEPCNHKLYQPGDSWTEDLGLSAKVIRKVIKKIGFKRGAGVSNQIKKENSLFDYYTDKDRVTFYILNRTKTKNVISDVCEQAEKELQKKQKAHVLKKNDNLIYIKEFTKYLETFNILFKTNYRKTEGNFKNFIKIIRNGYSLNKLIEALNKMSKDETYINSDFTRPGYILSSDEILNKVLYS
;
A
#
# COMPACT_ATOMS: atom_id res chain seq x y z
N MET A 1 8.24 28.87 32.06
CA MET A 1 8.88 27.86 31.17
C MET A 1 8.22 26.50 31.36
N LYS A 2 7.21 26.15 30.55
CA LYS A 2 6.65 24.80 30.53
C LYS A 2 7.53 23.92 29.63
N LYS A 3 8.59 23.32 30.18
CA LYS A 3 9.21 22.16 29.51
C LYS A 3 8.14 21.07 29.48
N SER A 4 7.70 20.71 28.27
CA SER A 4 6.54 19.85 28.08
C SER A 4 6.84 18.44 28.58
N LEU A 5 6.01 17.95 29.51
CA LEU A 5 5.99 16.57 30.05
C LEU A 5 5.97 15.46 28.98
N LYS A 6 5.74 15.80 27.70
CA LYS A 6 5.73 14.87 26.57
C LYS A 6 7.12 14.41 26.13
N GLN A 7 8.17 15.20 26.38
CA GLN A 7 9.51 14.88 25.87
C GLN A 7 10.33 14.04 26.86
N GLU A 8 10.04 14.19 28.15
CA GLU A 8 10.66 13.46 29.26
C GLU A 8 10.10 12.04 29.45
N SER A 9 8.88 11.78 28.94
CA SER A 9 8.21 10.48 29.01
C SER A 9 8.66 9.51 27.90
N LEU A 10 9.07 10.01 26.73
CA LEU A 10 9.60 9.18 25.63
C LEU A 10 11.03 8.70 25.88
N THR A 11 11.83 9.47 26.61
CA THR A 11 13.23 9.15 26.95
C THR A 11 13.34 8.08 28.06
N LYS A 12 12.29 7.87 28.85
CA LYS A 12 12.20 6.81 29.89
C LYS A 12 11.73 5.45 29.36
N LEU A 13 11.25 5.37 28.11
CA LEU A 13 10.87 4.13 27.46
C LEU A 13 12.12 3.42 26.96
N GLY A 14 12.87 2.81 27.90
CA GLY A 14 14.01 1.98 27.60
C GLY A 14 13.69 1.01 26.45
N ARG A 15 14.31 1.23 25.30
CA ARG A 15 14.32 0.37 24.11
C ARG A 15 12.99 0.23 23.36
N ILE A 16 12.75 1.15 22.42
CA ILE A 16 11.65 1.05 21.44
C ILE A 16 11.96 -0.08 20.44
N ILE A 17 11.07 -1.07 20.34
CA ILE A 17 11.13 -2.09 19.28
C ILE A 17 10.11 -1.73 18.18
N PRO A 18 10.55 -1.25 17.00
CA PRO A 18 9.64 -0.83 15.95
C PRO A 18 8.91 -2.05 15.34
N TYR A 19 7.60 -2.04 15.44
CA TYR A 19 6.73 -3.05 14.83
C TYR A 19 6.52 -2.79 13.33
N LYS A 20 6.64 -3.83 12.51
CA LYS A 20 6.32 -3.82 11.08
C LYS A 20 5.29 -4.90 10.79
N LYS A 21 4.08 -4.50 10.39
CA LYS A 21 2.91 -5.40 10.26
C LYS A 21 3.06 -6.45 9.17
N GLU A 22 3.84 -6.15 8.14
CA GLU A 22 4.11 -7.03 7.02
C GLU A 22 4.79 -8.32 7.49
N LEU A 23 5.60 -8.25 8.55
CA LEU A 23 6.27 -9.40 9.15
C LEU A 23 5.28 -10.44 9.72
N ASN A 24 4.03 -10.06 9.98
CA ASN A 24 3.00 -11.03 10.40
C ASN A 24 2.75 -12.09 9.32
N LYS A 25 2.98 -11.79 8.03
CA LYS A 25 2.87 -12.78 6.94
C LYS A 25 3.90 -13.91 7.13
N ILE A 26 5.04 -13.61 7.73
CA ILE A 26 6.12 -14.57 8.03
C ILE A 26 5.85 -15.29 9.35
N THR A 27 5.62 -14.51 10.41
CA THR A 27 5.63 -15.00 11.80
C THR A 27 4.27 -15.45 12.30
N GLY A 28 3.20 -15.07 11.59
CA GLY A 28 1.80 -15.37 11.92
C GLY A 28 1.20 -14.57 13.07
N SER A 29 1.93 -13.62 13.69
CA SER A 29 1.40 -12.82 14.80
C SER A 29 2.24 -11.57 15.06
N ILE A 30 1.66 -10.58 15.76
CA ILE A 30 2.37 -9.38 16.21
C ILE A 30 3.57 -9.76 17.09
N GLY A 31 3.35 -10.62 18.10
CA GLY A 31 4.42 -11.08 19.00
C GLY A 31 5.53 -11.82 18.25
N GLY A 32 5.20 -12.57 17.21
CA GLY A 32 6.20 -13.21 16.36
C GLY A 32 7.03 -12.22 15.55
N SER A 33 6.42 -11.15 15.05
CA SER A 33 7.12 -10.08 14.32
C SER A 33 8.08 -9.31 15.22
N ILE A 34 7.69 -9.06 16.47
CA ILE A 34 8.55 -8.45 17.49
C ILE A 34 9.70 -9.40 17.84
N PHE A 35 9.42 -10.69 18.04
CA PHE A 35 10.44 -11.71 18.28
C PHE A 35 11.47 -11.77 17.14
N LEU A 36 11.03 -11.81 15.87
CA LEU A 36 11.93 -11.85 14.72
C LEU A 36 12.83 -10.60 14.65
N LYS A 37 12.28 -9.42 14.89
CA LYS A 37 13.05 -8.16 14.98
C LYS A 37 14.13 -8.24 16.07
N GLN A 38 13.76 -8.72 17.25
CA GLN A 38 14.68 -8.81 18.37
C GLN A 38 15.74 -9.90 18.18
N LEU A 39 15.38 -11.01 17.50
CA LEU A 39 16.33 -12.05 17.07
C LEU A 39 17.39 -11.46 16.14
N MET A 40 17.00 -10.65 15.15
CA MET A 40 17.93 -9.96 14.25
C MET A 40 18.84 -8.99 15.00
N TYR A 41 18.29 -8.21 15.95
CA TYR A 41 19.09 -7.34 16.80
C TYR A 41 20.17 -8.10 17.56
N TRP A 42 19.80 -9.22 18.20
CA TRP A 42 20.75 -9.97 19.02
C TRP A 42 21.80 -10.68 18.16
N ASP A 43 21.43 -11.14 16.97
CA ASP A 43 22.39 -11.65 15.97
C ASP A 43 23.40 -10.57 15.55
N GLU A 44 22.93 -9.35 15.28
CA GLU A 44 23.79 -8.23 14.89
C GLU A 44 24.71 -7.80 16.05
N LYS A 45 24.16 -7.66 17.26
CA LYS A 45 24.90 -7.29 18.48
C LYS A 45 26.00 -8.28 18.84
N ASN A 46 25.80 -9.57 18.59
CA ASN A 46 26.76 -10.63 18.93
C ASN A 46 27.56 -11.11 17.71
N ASN A 47 27.45 -10.42 16.57
CA ASN A 47 28.08 -10.81 15.31
C ASN A 47 27.81 -12.28 14.91
N GLY A 48 26.57 -12.73 15.09
CA GLY A 48 26.12 -14.07 14.74
C GLY A 48 25.56 -14.81 15.95
N LYS A 49 26.20 -15.95 16.28
CA LYS A 49 25.71 -16.88 17.31
C LYS A 49 25.62 -16.21 18.68
N PHE A 50 24.46 -16.33 19.34
CA PHE A 50 24.25 -15.87 20.71
C PHE A 50 23.40 -16.87 21.51
N TYR A 51 23.40 -16.74 22.84
CA TYR A 51 22.46 -17.47 23.70
C TYR A 51 21.43 -16.52 24.30
N LYS A 52 20.25 -17.06 24.59
CA LYS A 52 19.22 -16.34 25.36
C LYS A 52 18.29 -17.32 26.06
N PHE A 53 17.96 -17.05 27.31
CA PHE A 53 17.01 -17.87 28.06
C PHE A 53 15.59 -17.61 27.58
N LEU A 54 14.75 -18.63 27.65
CA LEU A 54 13.34 -18.44 27.28
C LEU A 54 12.59 -17.69 28.37
N GLU A 55 12.75 -18.13 29.63
CA GLU A 55 12.11 -17.62 30.85
C GLU A 55 13.17 -17.36 31.92
N PRO A 56 12.86 -16.55 32.96
CA PRO A 56 13.69 -16.47 34.17
C PRO A 56 14.02 -17.86 34.72
N CYS A 57 15.26 -18.07 35.13
CA CYS A 57 15.70 -19.37 35.64
C CYS A 57 16.89 -19.25 36.60
N ASN A 58 17.13 -20.29 37.40
CA ASN A 58 18.24 -20.32 38.37
C ASN A 58 19.59 -20.72 37.73
N HIS A 59 19.80 -20.41 36.45
CA HIS A 59 21.04 -20.78 35.76
C HIS A 59 22.15 -19.75 36.05
N LYS A 60 23.41 -20.20 36.23
CA LYS A 60 24.55 -19.33 36.55
C LYS A 60 24.84 -18.20 35.54
N LEU A 61 24.43 -18.40 34.29
CA LEU A 61 24.58 -17.41 33.20
C LEU A 61 23.36 -16.49 33.04
N TYR A 62 22.30 -16.70 33.81
CA TYR A 62 21.10 -15.88 33.72
C TYR A 62 21.25 -14.64 34.61
N GLN A 63 20.89 -13.47 34.07
CA GLN A 63 20.66 -12.25 34.84
C GLN A 63 19.21 -11.77 34.66
N PRO A 64 18.61 -11.07 35.65
CA PRO A 64 17.30 -10.45 35.47
C PRO A 64 17.24 -9.58 34.21
N GLY A 65 16.22 -9.78 33.38
CA GLY A 65 16.08 -9.13 32.07
C GLY A 65 16.68 -9.89 30.88
N ASP A 66 17.45 -10.96 31.09
CA ASP A 66 18.11 -11.70 30.01
C ASP A 66 17.19 -12.69 29.30
N SER A 67 16.03 -13.03 29.85
CA SER A 67 15.12 -13.96 29.17
C SER A 67 14.33 -13.30 28.02
N TRP A 68 13.86 -14.10 27.08
CA TRP A 68 12.96 -13.65 26.03
C TRP A 68 11.63 -13.13 26.59
N THR A 69 11.08 -13.78 27.62
CA THR A 69 9.83 -13.32 28.24
C THR A 69 9.98 -11.96 28.90
N GLU A 70 11.12 -11.68 29.53
CA GLU A 70 11.40 -10.37 30.15
C GLU A 70 11.69 -9.29 29.10
N ASP A 71 12.57 -9.58 28.13
CA ASP A 71 12.98 -8.65 27.07
C ASP A 71 11.81 -8.23 26.17
N LEU A 72 10.84 -9.12 25.95
CA LEU A 72 9.72 -8.88 25.02
C LEU A 72 8.38 -8.62 25.71
N GLY A 73 8.23 -8.92 27.00
CA GLY A 73 6.93 -8.92 27.68
C GLY A 73 5.93 -9.91 27.07
N LEU A 74 6.41 -10.97 26.41
CA LEU A 74 5.59 -12.01 25.77
C LEU A 74 5.60 -13.29 26.60
N SER A 75 4.50 -14.05 26.59
CA SER A 75 4.50 -15.37 27.22
C SER A 75 5.41 -16.36 26.48
N ALA A 76 6.04 -17.26 27.23
CA ALA A 76 6.86 -18.32 26.66
C ALA A 76 6.10 -19.20 25.67
N LYS A 77 4.79 -19.39 25.85
CA LYS A 77 3.93 -20.11 24.89
C LYS A 77 3.92 -19.44 23.51
N VAL A 78 3.80 -18.11 23.47
CA VAL A 78 3.85 -17.33 22.22
C VAL A 78 5.22 -17.48 21.57
N ILE A 79 6.30 -17.29 22.33
CA ILE A 79 7.66 -17.38 21.81
C ILE A 79 7.96 -18.78 21.26
N ARG A 80 7.62 -19.86 22.00
CA ARG A 80 7.78 -21.25 21.53
C ARG A 80 7.00 -21.51 20.24
N LYS A 81 5.79 -20.99 20.11
CA LYS A 81 4.98 -21.14 18.89
C LYS A 81 5.67 -20.49 17.69
N VAL A 82 6.23 -19.30 17.88
CA VAL A 82 6.96 -18.58 16.82
C VAL A 82 8.25 -19.33 16.46
N ILE A 83 9.04 -19.75 17.46
CA ILE A 83 10.26 -20.53 17.23
C ILE A 83 9.98 -21.79 16.41
N LYS A 84 8.94 -22.56 16.74
CA LYS A 84 8.56 -23.76 15.97
C LYS A 84 8.17 -23.44 14.52
N LYS A 85 7.56 -22.27 14.28
CA LYS A 85 7.08 -21.87 12.96
C LYS A 85 8.20 -21.43 12.02
N ILE A 86 9.17 -20.67 12.52
CA ILE A 86 10.18 -20.01 11.67
C ILE A 86 11.63 -20.46 11.93
N GLY A 87 11.87 -21.24 12.99
CA GLY A 87 13.19 -21.73 13.37
C GLY A 87 13.34 -23.24 13.23
N PHE A 88 14.57 -23.69 13.00
CA PHE A 88 14.93 -25.10 12.93
C PHE A 88 15.73 -25.52 14.16
N LYS A 89 15.21 -26.49 14.91
CA LYS A 89 15.92 -27.05 16.07
C LYS A 89 16.93 -28.10 15.60
N ARG A 90 18.21 -27.91 15.92
CA ARG A 90 19.25 -28.92 15.67
C ARG A 90 19.20 -30.01 16.75
N GLY A 91 19.51 -31.23 16.34
CA GLY A 91 19.61 -32.41 17.22
C GLY A 91 19.08 -33.66 16.53
N ALA A 92 19.68 -34.81 16.87
CA ALA A 92 19.20 -36.11 16.39
C ALA A 92 17.80 -36.40 16.98
N GLY A 93 16.91 -36.98 16.16
CA GLY A 93 15.55 -37.34 16.59
C GLY A 93 14.60 -36.16 16.81
N VAL A 94 14.99 -34.93 16.47
CA VAL A 94 14.14 -33.76 16.62
C VAL A 94 13.21 -33.59 15.42
N SER A 95 11.91 -33.67 15.66
CA SER A 95 10.88 -33.34 14.66
C SER A 95 10.65 -31.82 14.59
N ASN A 96 10.82 -31.25 13.40
CA ASN A 96 10.65 -29.82 13.13
C ASN A 96 9.42 -29.57 12.25
N GLN A 97 8.69 -28.48 12.49
CA GLN A 97 7.55 -28.09 11.64
C GLN A 97 7.98 -27.46 10.31
N ILE A 98 9.22 -26.95 10.26
CA ILE A 98 9.81 -26.31 9.09
C ILE A 98 11.03 -27.13 8.63
N LYS A 99 11.21 -27.24 7.32
CA LYS A 99 12.44 -27.81 6.75
C LYS A 99 13.62 -26.84 6.94
N LYS A 100 14.84 -27.37 7.08
CA LYS A 100 16.03 -26.57 7.40
C LYS A 100 16.27 -25.45 6.39
N GLU A 101 16.12 -25.74 5.10
CA GLU A 101 16.28 -24.82 3.97
C GLU A 101 15.28 -23.65 3.96
N ASN A 102 14.19 -23.77 4.71
CA ASN A 102 13.15 -22.76 4.85
C ASN A 102 13.23 -21.99 6.17
N SER A 103 14.04 -22.46 7.12
CA SER A 103 14.19 -21.81 8.42
C SER A 103 14.92 -20.48 8.32
N LEU A 104 14.47 -19.52 9.13
CA LEU A 104 15.11 -18.21 9.25
C LEU A 104 16.28 -18.23 10.24
N PHE A 105 16.29 -19.17 11.16
CA PHE A 105 17.39 -19.39 12.10
C PHE A 105 17.43 -20.84 12.57
N ASP A 106 18.60 -21.26 12.99
CA ASP A 106 18.81 -22.50 13.71
C ASP A 106 18.90 -22.23 15.20
N TYR A 107 18.46 -23.19 16.01
CA TYR A 107 18.69 -23.14 17.46
C TYR A 107 18.96 -24.53 18.04
N TYR A 108 19.67 -24.56 19.16
CA TYR A 108 19.92 -25.79 19.90
C TYR A 108 20.18 -25.49 21.37
N THR A 109 19.93 -26.49 22.22
CA THR A 109 20.24 -26.42 23.65
C THR A 109 21.43 -27.33 23.91
N ASP A 110 22.47 -26.80 24.56
CA ASP A 110 23.66 -27.58 24.90
C ASP A 110 23.44 -28.42 26.18
N LYS A 111 24.51 -29.09 26.62
CA LYS A 111 24.49 -29.95 27.82
C LYS A 111 24.26 -29.14 29.10
N ASP A 112 24.67 -27.87 29.12
CA ASP A 112 24.49 -26.95 30.24
C ASP A 112 23.10 -26.29 30.24
N ARG A 113 22.18 -26.74 29.38
CA ARG A 113 20.81 -26.22 29.26
C ARG A 113 20.75 -24.77 28.76
N VAL A 114 21.81 -24.31 28.07
CA VAL A 114 21.88 -23.00 27.43
C VAL A 114 21.40 -23.13 25.99
N THR A 115 20.48 -22.26 25.58
CA THR A 115 19.93 -22.28 24.22
C THR A 115 20.61 -21.23 23.36
N PHE A 116 21.25 -21.68 22.28
CA PHE A 116 21.92 -20.86 21.28
C PHE A 116 21.05 -20.68 20.04
N TYR A 117 21.14 -19.50 19.44
CA TYR A 117 20.46 -19.09 18.22
C TYR A 117 21.49 -18.65 17.17
N ILE A 118 21.26 -19.01 15.91
CA ILE A 118 22.10 -18.66 14.77
C ILE A 118 21.19 -18.24 13.61
N LEU A 119 21.21 -16.96 13.24
CA LEU A 119 20.35 -16.45 12.17
C LEU A 119 20.87 -16.89 10.78
N ASN A 120 19.97 -17.34 9.92
CA ASN A 120 20.25 -17.43 8.50
C ASN A 120 20.03 -16.04 7.87
N ARG A 121 21.08 -15.19 7.93
CA ARG A 121 21.03 -13.78 7.50
C ARG A 121 20.52 -13.62 6.07
N THR A 122 21.03 -14.41 5.13
CA THR A 122 20.66 -14.35 3.72
C THR A 122 19.18 -14.70 3.52
N LYS A 123 18.74 -15.83 4.07
CA LYS A 123 17.32 -16.25 3.95
C LYS A 123 16.39 -15.23 4.62
N THR A 124 16.73 -14.79 5.82
CA THR A 124 15.93 -13.81 6.58
C THR A 124 15.81 -12.49 5.80
N LYS A 125 16.91 -11.97 5.26
CA LYS A 125 16.91 -10.76 4.45
C LYS A 125 16.01 -10.89 3.22
N ASN A 126 16.16 -11.98 2.47
CA ASN A 126 15.37 -12.20 1.25
C ASN A 126 13.88 -12.29 1.56
N VAL A 127 13.49 -13.12 2.54
CA VAL A 127 12.09 -13.30 2.93
C VAL A 127 11.46 -11.99 3.42
N ILE A 128 12.22 -11.17 4.17
CA ILE A 128 11.74 -9.86 4.59
C ILE A 128 11.58 -8.91 3.39
N SER A 129 12.55 -8.87 2.47
CA SER A 129 12.49 -8.04 1.26
C SER A 129 11.23 -8.37 0.44
N ASP A 130 11.04 -9.64 0.12
CA ASP A 130 9.90 -10.12 -0.68
C ASP A 130 8.56 -9.70 -0.08
N VAL A 131 8.42 -9.86 1.24
CA VAL A 131 7.18 -9.50 1.96
C VAL A 131 6.95 -8.00 1.99
N CYS A 132 8.02 -7.20 2.09
CA CYS A 132 7.92 -5.74 2.07
C CYS A 132 7.57 -5.22 0.66
N GLU A 133 8.26 -5.72 -0.37
CA GLU A 133 8.00 -5.35 -1.76
C GLU A 133 6.57 -5.71 -2.19
N GLN A 134 6.09 -6.89 -1.77
CA GLN A 134 4.71 -7.29 -2.03
C GLN A 134 3.70 -6.36 -1.34
N ALA A 135 3.98 -5.94 -0.10
CA ALA A 135 3.12 -5.00 0.61
C ALA A 135 3.11 -3.60 -0.04
N GLU A 136 4.25 -3.14 -0.55
CA GLU A 136 4.35 -1.88 -1.29
C GLU A 136 3.55 -1.93 -2.60
N LYS A 137 3.66 -3.02 -3.37
CA LYS A 137 2.85 -3.25 -4.58
C LYS A 137 1.35 -3.26 -4.25
N GLU A 138 0.94 -3.91 -3.16
CA GLU A 138 -0.45 -3.92 -2.69
C GLU A 138 -0.94 -2.50 -2.31
N LEU A 139 -0.10 -1.71 -1.65
CA LEU A 139 -0.41 -0.33 -1.28
C LEU A 139 -0.59 0.56 -2.52
N GLN A 140 0.31 0.48 -3.49
CA GLN A 140 0.22 1.23 -4.74
C GLN A 140 -1.05 0.88 -5.53
N LYS A 141 -1.43 -0.40 -5.58
CA LYS A 141 -2.68 -0.84 -6.21
C LYS A 141 -3.90 -0.24 -5.51
N LYS A 142 -3.94 -0.23 -4.17
CA LYS A 142 -5.03 0.36 -3.39
C LYS A 142 -5.13 1.87 -3.60
N GLN A 143 -4.00 2.57 -3.64
CA GLN A 143 -3.97 4.00 -3.93
C GLN A 143 -4.50 4.30 -5.33
N LYS A 144 -4.06 3.56 -6.35
CA LYS A 144 -4.59 3.67 -7.72
C LYS A 144 -6.10 3.39 -7.78
N ALA A 145 -6.59 2.36 -7.11
CA ALA A 145 -8.01 2.03 -7.06
C ALA A 145 -8.84 3.09 -6.32
N HIS A 146 -8.32 3.69 -5.25
CA HIS A 146 -9.00 4.78 -4.54
C HIS A 146 -9.04 6.06 -5.38
N VAL A 147 -7.96 6.36 -6.11
CA VAL A 147 -7.94 7.42 -7.11
C VAL A 147 -8.98 7.14 -8.18
N LEU A 148 -9.06 5.92 -8.72
CA LEU A 148 -10.06 5.55 -9.73
C LEU A 148 -11.50 5.67 -9.20
N LYS A 149 -11.81 5.19 -7.99
CA LYS A 149 -13.15 5.31 -7.39
C LYS A 149 -13.56 6.75 -7.06
N LYS A 150 -12.62 7.59 -6.62
CA LYS A 150 -12.85 9.03 -6.48
C LYS A 150 -13.00 9.70 -7.85
N ASN A 151 -12.41 9.07 -8.87
CA ASN A 151 -12.40 9.51 -10.24
C ASN A 151 -13.40 8.78 -11.15
N ASP A 152 -14.40 8.04 -10.65
CA ASP A 152 -15.43 7.53 -11.57
C ASP A 152 -16.15 8.73 -12.23
N ASN A 153 -16.26 9.88 -11.56
CA ASN A 153 -16.62 11.14 -12.23
C ASN A 153 -15.51 11.70 -13.15
N LEU A 154 -14.23 11.47 -12.86
CA LEU A 154 -13.08 12.03 -13.60
C LEU A 154 -12.67 11.19 -14.83
N ILE A 155 -12.95 9.89 -14.87
CA ILE A 155 -12.81 9.04 -16.07
C ILE A 155 -13.86 9.47 -17.09
N TYR A 156 -15.11 9.66 -16.63
CA TYR A 156 -16.15 10.29 -17.44
C TYR A 156 -15.71 11.67 -17.93
N ILE A 157 -15.14 12.53 -17.07
CA ILE A 157 -14.64 13.85 -17.49
C ILE A 157 -13.48 13.73 -18.48
N LYS A 158 -12.53 12.79 -18.33
CA LYS A 158 -11.38 12.65 -19.26
C LYS A 158 -11.81 12.19 -20.65
N GLU A 159 -12.68 11.18 -20.71
CA GLU A 159 -13.28 10.74 -21.98
C GLU A 159 -14.15 11.86 -22.58
N PHE A 160 -14.90 12.58 -21.73
CA PHE A 160 -15.69 13.73 -22.14
C PHE A 160 -14.84 14.91 -22.62
N THR A 161 -13.66 15.19 -22.04
CA THR A 161 -12.74 16.23 -22.54
C THR A 161 -12.13 15.85 -23.89
N LYS A 162 -11.79 14.58 -24.11
CA LYS A 162 -11.33 14.11 -25.41
C LYS A 162 -12.45 14.21 -26.46
N TYR A 163 -13.68 13.96 -26.03
CA TYR A 163 -14.88 14.14 -26.84
C TYR A 163 -15.17 15.61 -27.13
N LEU A 164 -15.02 16.49 -26.14
CA LEU A 164 -15.13 17.94 -26.27
C LEU A 164 -14.02 18.53 -27.15
N GLU A 165 -12.79 18.01 -27.10
CA GLU A 165 -11.71 18.42 -28.01
C GLU A 165 -12.05 18.05 -29.45
N THR A 166 -12.56 16.84 -29.68
CA THR A 166 -13.05 16.39 -30.99
C THR A 166 -14.25 17.22 -31.46
N PHE A 167 -15.14 17.58 -30.54
CA PHE A 167 -16.30 18.42 -30.79
C PHE A 167 -15.90 19.89 -31.05
N ASN A 168 -14.89 20.42 -30.36
CA ASN A 168 -14.32 21.75 -30.59
C ASN A 168 -13.66 21.84 -31.96
N ILE A 169 -13.01 20.75 -32.42
CA ILE A 169 -12.47 20.64 -33.78
C ILE A 169 -13.60 20.71 -34.82
N LEU A 170 -14.70 19.97 -34.61
CA LEU A 170 -15.88 19.98 -35.48
C LEU A 170 -16.63 21.33 -35.47
N PHE A 171 -16.59 22.07 -34.36
CA PHE A 171 -17.24 23.38 -34.24
C PHE A 171 -16.40 24.50 -34.83
N LYS A 172 -15.06 24.43 -34.73
CA LYS A 172 -14.14 25.40 -35.34
C LYS A 172 -14.26 25.45 -36.87
N THR A 173 -14.82 24.42 -37.50
CA THR A 173 -14.99 24.35 -38.96
C THR A 173 -16.34 24.85 -39.46
N ASN A 174 -17.39 25.03 -38.64
CA ASN A 174 -18.76 25.31 -39.12
C ASN A 174 -19.66 26.12 -38.15
N TYR A 175 -19.28 27.37 -37.84
CA TYR A 175 -19.99 28.20 -36.87
C TYR A 175 -20.90 29.24 -37.54
N ARG A 176 -22.19 28.92 -37.73
CA ARG A 176 -23.25 29.97 -37.82
C ARG A 176 -24.70 29.58 -37.57
N LYS A 177 -25.04 28.30 -37.45
CA LYS A 177 -26.43 27.88 -37.11
C LYS A 177 -26.52 26.96 -35.88
N THR A 178 -25.48 26.92 -35.06
CA THR A 178 -25.26 25.91 -34.03
C THR A 178 -25.78 26.27 -32.63
N GLU A 179 -26.38 27.44 -32.44
CA GLU A 179 -26.86 27.88 -31.12
C GLU A 179 -28.06 27.05 -30.61
N GLY A 180 -28.97 26.64 -31.52
CA GLY A 180 -30.07 25.72 -31.19
C GLY A 180 -29.59 24.30 -30.87
N ASN A 181 -28.57 23.83 -31.58
CA ASN A 181 -27.98 22.51 -31.37
C ASN A 181 -27.15 22.45 -30.09
N PHE A 182 -26.48 23.54 -29.72
CA PHE A 182 -25.74 23.63 -28.45
C PHE A 182 -26.70 23.62 -27.24
N LYS A 183 -27.83 24.34 -27.30
CA LYS A 183 -28.84 24.30 -26.23
C LYS A 183 -29.46 22.91 -26.06
N ASN A 184 -29.74 22.20 -27.17
CA ASN A 184 -30.22 20.81 -27.10
C ASN A 184 -29.15 19.86 -26.56
N PHE A 185 -27.89 20.01 -26.95
CA PHE A 185 -26.77 19.22 -26.44
C PHE A 185 -26.57 19.41 -24.92
N ILE A 186 -26.60 20.65 -24.44
CA ILE A 186 -26.55 20.96 -23.01
C ILE A 186 -27.76 20.39 -22.25
N LYS A 187 -28.95 20.39 -22.86
CA LYS A 187 -30.17 19.78 -22.29
C LYS A 187 -30.05 18.25 -22.19
N ILE A 188 -29.43 17.60 -23.19
CA ILE A 188 -29.17 16.15 -23.18
C ILE A 188 -28.17 15.77 -22.09
N ILE A 189 -27.11 16.57 -21.90
CA ILE A 189 -26.12 16.35 -20.84
C ILE A 189 -26.73 16.55 -19.45
N ARG A 190 -27.51 17.62 -19.24
CA ARG A 190 -28.15 17.92 -17.95
C ARG A 190 -29.14 16.85 -17.49
N ASN A 191 -29.75 16.11 -18.42
CA ASN A 191 -30.73 15.07 -18.10
C ASN A 191 -30.11 13.67 -17.89
N GLY A 192 -28.79 13.54 -17.76
CA GLY A 192 -28.13 12.29 -17.34
C GLY A 192 -28.25 11.13 -18.34
N TYR A 193 -28.21 11.43 -19.64
CA TYR A 193 -28.34 10.41 -20.68
C TYR A 193 -27.10 9.51 -20.78
N SER A 194 -27.31 8.22 -21.06
CA SER A 194 -26.22 7.26 -21.31
C SER A 194 -25.45 7.60 -22.59
N LEU A 195 -24.14 7.29 -22.61
CA LEU A 195 -23.20 7.57 -23.71
C LEU A 195 -23.77 7.20 -25.10
N ASN A 196 -24.52 6.10 -25.19
CA ASN A 196 -25.13 5.62 -26.44
C ASN A 196 -26.18 6.60 -27.00
N LYS A 197 -27.00 7.22 -26.15
CA LYS A 197 -27.99 8.22 -26.61
C LYS A 197 -27.33 9.54 -27.02
N LEU A 198 -26.16 9.85 -26.44
CA LEU A 198 -25.34 11.01 -26.79
C LEU A 198 -24.71 10.83 -28.17
N ILE A 199 -24.17 9.64 -28.45
CA ILE A 199 -23.63 9.24 -29.76
C ILE A 199 -24.73 9.24 -30.84
N GLU A 200 -25.92 8.73 -30.52
CA GLU A 200 -27.05 8.68 -31.45
C GLU A 200 -27.54 10.08 -31.85
N ALA A 201 -27.63 11.01 -30.90
CA ALA A 201 -27.99 12.41 -31.16
C ALA A 201 -26.96 13.11 -32.07
N LEU A 202 -25.67 12.83 -31.88
CA LEU A 202 -24.59 13.41 -32.67
C LEU A 202 -24.55 12.86 -34.10
N ASN A 203 -24.77 11.55 -34.26
CA ASN A 203 -24.88 10.93 -35.59
C ASN A 203 -26.08 11.46 -36.37
N LYS A 204 -27.16 11.85 -35.68
CA LYS A 204 -28.31 12.51 -36.30
C LYS A 204 -27.97 13.93 -36.77
N MET A 205 -27.22 14.69 -35.95
CA MET A 205 -26.74 16.03 -36.32
C MET A 205 -25.73 16.03 -37.48
N SER A 206 -24.94 14.96 -37.62
CA SER A 206 -23.96 14.80 -38.71
C SER A 206 -24.58 14.51 -40.08
N LYS A 207 -25.84 14.06 -40.14
CA LYS A 207 -26.49 13.56 -41.37
C LYS A 207 -27.44 14.56 -42.03
N ASP A 208 -27.72 15.70 -41.40
CA ASP A 208 -28.48 16.79 -42.02
C ASP A 208 -27.57 17.63 -42.93
N GLU A 209 -27.45 17.23 -44.21
CA GLU A 209 -26.58 17.85 -45.23
C GLU A 209 -27.00 19.27 -45.67
N THR A 210 -28.10 19.83 -45.15
CA THR A 210 -28.62 21.15 -45.56
C THR A 210 -27.85 22.36 -45.01
N TYR A 211 -26.70 22.14 -44.37
CA TYR A 211 -25.98 23.17 -43.62
C TYR A 211 -24.59 23.51 -44.16
N ILE A 212 -24.18 22.92 -45.29
CA ILE A 212 -22.79 23.02 -45.78
C ILE A 212 -22.55 24.21 -46.71
N ASN A 213 -23.59 24.89 -47.23
CA ASN A 213 -23.39 25.99 -48.19
C ASN A 213 -24.09 27.29 -47.76
N SER A 214 -23.31 28.23 -47.24
CA SER A 214 -23.28 29.65 -47.69
C SER A 214 -22.45 30.48 -46.72
N ASP A 215 -21.22 30.78 -47.16
CA ASP A 215 -20.39 31.94 -46.80
C ASP A 215 -20.12 32.21 -45.31
N PHE A 216 -19.35 33.27 -45.04
CA PHE A 216 -19.15 33.93 -43.75
C PHE A 216 -17.84 33.66 -42.99
N THR A 217 -16.78 34.21 -43.56
CA THR A 217 -15.65 34.81 -42.83
C THR A 217 -16.13 35.93 -41.88
N ARG A 218 -15.94 35.75 -40.56
CA ARG A 218 -15.68 36.82 -39.56
C ARG A 218 -15.23 36.19 -38.24
N PRO A 219 -14.09 36.62 -37.64
CA PRO A 219 -13.62 36.07 -36.38
C PRO A 219 -14.38 36.72 -35.20
N GLY A 220 -15.11 35.92 -34.44
CA GLY A 220 -15.78 36.34 -33.21
C GLY A 220 -15.54 35.32 -32.10
N TYR A 221 -14.91 35.77 -31.00
CA TYR A 221 -14.67 35.10 -29.71
C TYR A 221 -14.62 33.56 -29.71
N ILE A 222 -13.41 33.04 -29.77
CA ILE A 222 -13.11 31.63 -29.47
C ILE A 222 -13.05 31.52 -27.95
N LEU A 223 -14.06 30.91 -27.32
CA LEU A 223 -13.96 30.51 -25.92
C LEU A 223 -12.94 29.38 -25.80
N SER A 224 -12.02 29.52 -24.85
CA SER A 224 -11.05 28.49 -24.51
C SER A 224 -11.75 27.24 -23.95
N SER A 225 -11.09 26.08 -24.06
CA SER A 225 -11.62 24.82 -23.51
C SER A 225 -12.00 24.94 -22.03
N ASP A 226 -11.25 25.74 -21.27
CA ASP A 226 -11.47 25.99 -19.84
C ASP A 226 -12.70 26.87 -19.56
N GLU A 227 -12.98 27.85 -20.43
CA GLU A 227 -14.19 28.69 -20.31
C GLU A 227 -15.47 27.90 -20.59
N ILE A 228 -15.41 26.97 -21.54
CA ILE A 228 -16.54 26.06 -21.84
C ILE A 228 -16.78 25.12 -20.67
N LEU A 229 -15.71 24.54 -20.11
CA LEU A 229 -15.80 23.64 -18.95
C LEU A 229 -16.41 24.34 -17.73
N ASN A 230 -15.97 25.56 -17.44
CA ASN A 230 -16.45 26.34 -16.31
C ASN A 230 -17.93 26.73 -16.45
N LYS A 231 -18.40 27.08 -17.65
CA LYS A 231 -19.83 27.36 -17.88
C LYS A 231 -20.70 26.12 -17.71
N VAL A 232 -20.20 24.93 -18.07
CA VAL A 232 -20.96 23.67 -17.95
C VAL A 232 -21.03 23.19 -16.50
N LEU A 233 -19.98 23.41 -15.71
CA LEU A 233 -19.90 22.92 -14.32
C LEU A 233 -20.59 23.83 -13.30
N TYR A 234 -20.72 25.13 -13.59
CA TYR A 234 -21.15 26.13 -12.61
C TYR A 234 -22.37 26.97 -13.04
N SER A 235 -23.19 26.49 -13.98
CA SER A 235 -24.51 27.06 -14.30
C SER A 235 -25.64 26.04 -14.16
#